data_AF-A0A3M6Q992-F1
#
_entry.id   AF-A0A3M6Q992-F1
#
_cell.length_a   1.000
_cell.length_b   1.000
_cell.length_c   1.000
_cell.angle_alpha   90.00
_cell.angle_beta   90.00
_cell.angle_gamma   90.00
#
_symmetry.space_group_name_H-M   'P 1'
#
loop_
_entity.id
_entity.type
_entity.pdbx_description
1 polymer ?
#
loop_
_entity_poly.entity_id
_entity_poly.type
_entity_poly.pdbx_seq_one_letter_code
_entity_poly.pdbx_strand_id
1 'polypeptide(L)'
;MNAELAVRGFIEPALQGLGHKAGALVFQLSPLPRTLLNDLPALIERIGHLLAAMPPLVPKAPDGVIALEVRDAAFLTPTHAPLLAQAVRTARQASGNPITYCLGLHAKMPPIEEQLPLLRALWPGPLVCRWNLHRRHGAYGYENAKAQYAPFDRLQDPDPETRAHLARVITGTCGAGQNAYVTINNKAEGSAPLSVGELGKTVVN
;
A
#
# COMPACT_ATOMS: atom_id res chain seq x y z
N MET A 1 -8.52 -13.06 -12.61
CA MET A 1 -9.00 -11.98 -11.72
C MET A 1 -10.47 -11.77 -12.03
N ASN A 2 -11.36 -11.78 -11.03
CA ASN A 2 -12.81 -11.65 -11.24
C ASN A 2 -13.30 -10.33 -10.63
N ALA A 3 -13.72 -9.39 -11.49
CA ALA A 3 -14.17 -8.07 -11.07
C ALA A 3 -15.50 -8.11 -10.32
N GLU A 4 -16.47 -8.92 -10.77
CA GLU A 4 -17.75 -9.07 -10.09
C GLU A 4 -17.55 -9.58 -8.65
N LEU A 5 -16.66 -10.56 -8.47
CA LEU A 5 -16.32 -11.07 -7.15
C LEU A 5 -15.65 -10.01 -6.27
N ALA A 6 -14.75 -9.19 -6.83
CA ALA A 6 -14.12 -8.09 -6.10
C ALA A 6 -15.13 -7.02 -5.67
N VAL A 7 -16.12 -6.73 -6.52
CA VAL A 7 -17.18 -5.78 -6.20
C VAL A 7 -18.07 -6.32 -5.09
N ARG A 8 -18.66 -7.51 -5.28
CA ARG A 8 -19.64 -8.09 -4.35
C ARG A 8 -19.03 -8.59 -3.05
N GLY A 9 -17.79 -9.07 -3.11
CA GLY A 9 -17.11 -9.69 -1.97
C GLY A 9 -16.26 -8.72 -1.14
N PHE A 10 -15.94 -7.53 -1.67
CA PHE A 10 -15.06 -6.59 -0.98
C PHE A 10 -15.55 -5.15 -1.05
N ILE A 11 -15.72 -4.56 -2.23
CA ILE A 11 -16.03 -3.14 -2.35
C ILE A 11 -17.42 -2.81 -1.80
N GLU A 12 -18.47 -3.51 -2.24
CA GLU A 12 -19.85 -3.22 -1.81
C GLU A 12 -20.05 -3.41 -0.31
N PRO A 13 -19.61 -4.53 0.32
CA PRO A 13 -19.72 -4.68 1.77
C PRO A 13 -18.96 -3.61 2.54
N ALA A 14 -17.77 -3.21 2.08
CA ALA A 14 -16.99 -2.15 2.72
C ALA A 14 -17.72 -0.81 2.65
N LEU A 15 -18.26 -0.45 1.49
CA LEU A 15 -19.01 0.80 1.31
C LEU A 15 -20.33 0.81 2.09
N GLN A 16 -21.02 -0.33 2.19
CA GLN A 16 -22.26 -0.46 2.97
C GLN A 16 -22.00 -0.37 4.47
N GLY A 17 -20.93 -1.01 4.96
CA GLY A 17 -20.62 -1.07 6.39
C GLY A 17 -19.91 0.17 6.93
N LEU A 18 -18.95 0.72 6.18
CA LEU A 18 -18.13 1.85 6.63
C LEU A 18 -18.65 3.20 6.14
N GLY A 19 -19.27 3.25 4.95
CA GLY A 19 -19.75 4.49 4.34
C GLY A 19 -18.67 5.58 4.31
N HIS A 20 -18.98 6.75 4.85
CA HIS A 20 -18.07 7.90 4.89
C HIS A 20 -16.80 7.67 5.71
N LYS A 21 -16.74 6.61 6.53
CA LYS A 21 -15.54 6.23 7.29
C LYS A 21 -14.58 5.35 6.49
N ALA A 22 -14.95 4.94 5.27
CA ALA A 22 -14.07 4.16 4.42
C ALA A 22 -12.91 5.02 3.90
N GLY A 23 -11.69 4.67 4.30
CA GLY A 23 -10.44 5.24 3.76
C GLY A 23 -9.90 4.40 2.61
N ALA A 24 -8.79 3.69 2.84
CA ALA A 24 -8.15 2.88 1.81
C ALA A 24 -8.77 1.46 1.69
N LEU A 25 -9.20 1.11 0.47
CA LEU A 25 -9.61 -0.24 0.05
C LEU A 25 -8.45 -0.90 -0.71
N VAL A 26 -7.71 -1.78 -0.03
CA VAL A 26 -6.45 -2.32 -0.55
C VAL A 26 -6.64 -3.69 -1.21
N PHE A 27 -6.34 -3.77 -2.51
CA PHE A 27 -6.10 -5.03 -3.22
C PHE A 27 -4.66 -5.46 -3.04
N GLN A 28 -4.42 -6.44 -2.18
CA GLN A 28 -3.08 -7.01 -1.99
C GLN A 28 -2.90 -8.27 -2.83
N LEU A 29 -1.92 -8.26 -3.73
CA LEU A 29 -1.49 -9.45 -4.46
C LEU A 29 -0.50 -10.23 -3.61
N SER A 30 -0.81 -11.50 -3.36
CA SER A 30 0.13 -12.41 -2.70
C SER A 30 1.34 -12.67 -3.59
N PRO A 31 2.48 -13.11 -3.01
CA PRO A 31 3.64 -13.51 -3.80
C PRO A 31 3.25 -14.45 -4.94
N LEU A 32 3.69 -14.12 -6.15
CA LEU A 32 3.23 -14.77 -7.36
C LEU A 32 3.99 -16.08 -7.65
N PRO A 33 3.33 -17.10 -8.24
CA PRO A 33 4.03 -18.22 -8.83
C PRO A 33 4.88 -17.75 -10.02
N ARG A 34 5.99 -18.46 -10.29
CA ARG A 34 6.94 -18.12 -11.35
C ARG A 34 6.29 -17.95 -12.73
N THR A 35 5.27 -18.73 -13.03
CA THR A 35 4.54 -18.64 -14.31
C THR A 35 3.91 -17.27 -14.53
N LEU A 36 3.36 -16.65 -13.48
CA LEU A 36 2.80 -15.30 -13.56
C LEU A 36 3.87 -14.20 -13.55
N LEU A 37 5.02 -14.45 -12.91
CA LEU A 37 6.16 -13.53 -12.96
C LEU A 37 6.80 -13.45 -14.35
N ASN A 38 6.78 -14.55 -15.10
CA ASN A 38 7.32 -14.60 -16.45
C ASN A 38 6.48 -13.80 -17.47
N ASP A 39 5.20 -13.56 -17.18
CA ASP A 39 4.29 -12.77 -18.00
C ASP A 39 3.64 -11.63 -17.19
N LEU A 40 4.53 -10.86 -16.53
CA LEU A 40 4.13 -9.74 -15.71
C LEU A 40 3.40 -8.63 -16.49
N PRO A 41 3.77 -8.29 -17.74
CA PRO A 41 3.03 -7.32 -18.54
C PRO A 41 1.54 -7.67 -18.71
N ALA A 42 1.22 -8.91 -19.08
CA ALA A 42 -0.18 -9.34 -19.19
C ALA A 42 -0.89 -9.35 -17.83
N LEU A 43 -0.18 -9.64 -16.74
CA LEU A 43 -0.76 -9.53 -15.41
C LEU A 43 -1.08 -8.09 -15.03
N ILE A 44 -0.19 -7.15 -15.35
CA ILE A 44 -0.38 -5.71 -15.12
C ILE A 44 -1.61 -5.20 -15.89
N GLU A 45 -1.80 -5.64 -17.13
CA GLU A 45 -2.99 -5.31 -17.92
C GLU A 45 -4.27 -5.82 -17.24
N ARG A 46 -4.29 -7.09 -16.80
CA ARG A 46 -5.43 -7.67 -16.06
C ARG A 46 -5.72 -6.94 -14.75
N ILE A 47 -4.68 -6.48 -14.05
CA ILE A 47 -4.81 -5.64 -12.85
C ILE A 47 -5.48 -4.31 -13.21
N GLY A 48 -5.05 -3.66 -14.30
CA GLY A 48 -5.66 -2.43 -14.80
C GLY A 48 -7.16 -2.60 -15.07
N HIS A 49 -7.55 -3.67 -15.78
CA HIS A 49 -8.96 -3.98 -16.04
C HIS A 49 -9.77 -4.24 -14.77
N LEU A 50 -9.21 -4.96 -13.79
CA LEU A 50 -9.85 -5.17 -12.50
C LEU A 50 -10.12 -3.84 -11.79
N LEU A 51 -9.12 -2.97 -11.70
CA LEU A 51 -9.22 -1.69 -11.02
C LEU A 51 -10.19 -0.73 -11.72
N ALA A 52 -10.22 -0.74 -13.05
CA ALA A 52 -11.12 0.07 -13.86
C ALA A 52 -12.60 -0.31 -13.66
N ALA A 53 -12.88 -1.58 -13.32
CA ALA A 53 -14.23 -2.10 -13.13
C ALA A 53 -14.83 -1.81 -11.73
N MET A 54 -14.10 -1.13 -10.85
CA MET A 54 -14.59 -0.84 -9.50
C MET A 54 -15.67 0.25 -9.53
N PRO A 55 -16.79 0.08 -8.80
CA PRO A 55 -17.88 1.07 -8.79
C PRO A 55 -17.43 2.39 -8.18
N PRO A 56 -18.15 3.51 -8.44
CA PRO A 56 -17.85 4.79 -7.83
C PRO A 56 -17.83 4.71 -6.30
N LEU A 57 -16.79 5.25 -5.67
CA LEU A 57 -16.72 5.36 -4.21
C LEU A 57 -17.61 6.50 -3.70
N VAL A 58 -17.63 7.62 -4.43
CA VAL A 58 -18.46 8.80 -4.15
C VAL A 58 -19.91 8.55 -4.62
N PRO A 59 -20.94 8.95 -3.86
CA PRO A 59 -20.88 9.79 -2.65
C PRO A 59 -20.71 9.02 -1.33
N LYS A 60 -20.68 7.68 -1.34
CA LYS A 60 -20.70 6.87 -0.11
C LYS A 60 -19.42 7.04 0.73
N ALA A 61 -18.27 7.09 0.08
CA ALA A 61 -16.94 7.20 0.69
C ALA A 61 -16.16 8.35 0.04
N PRO A 62 -16.41 9.62 0.43
CA PRO A 62 -15.78 10.79 -0.17
C PRO A 62 -14.25 10.81 -0.01
N ASP A 63 -13.74 10.26 1.10
CA ASP A 63 -12.31 10.14 1.37
C ASP A 63 -11.71 8.81 0.88
N GLY A 64 -12.52 7.98 0.23
CA GLY A 64 -12.16 6.62 -0.17
C GLY A 64 -11.11 6.57 -1.28
N VAL A 65 -10.22 5.58 -1.21
CA VAL A 65 -9.23 5.30 -2.26
C VAL A 65 -9.10 3.80 -2.49
N ILE A 66 -8.97 3.38 -3.75
CA ILE A 66 -8.55 2.02 -4.10
C ILE A 66 -7.03 1.97 -4.18
N ALA A 67 -6.39 1.03 -3.49
CA ALA A 67 -4.94 0.90 -3.53
C ALA A 67 -4.51 -0.50 -3.95
N LEU A 68 -3.47 -0.58 -4.78
CA LEU A 68 -2.84 -1.85 -5.17
C LEU A 68 -1.56 -2.07 -4.37
N GLU A 69 -1.49 -3.16 -3.62
CA GLU A 69 -0.25 -3.62 -2.98
C GLU A 69 0.29 -4.85 -3.72
N VAL A 70 1.54 -4.79 -4.15
CA VAL A 70 2.27 -5.94 -4.74
C VAL A 70 3.29 -6.46 -3.75
N ARG A 71 3.53 -7.79 -3.75
CA ARG A 71 4.44 -8.45 -2.80
C ARG A 71 5.66 -9.09 -3.47
N ASP A 72 5.88 -8.75 -4.74
CA ASP A 72 7.04 -9.16 -5.53
C ASP A 72 7.76 -7.92 -6.06
N ALA A 73 9.07 -7.82 -5.80
CA ALA A 73 9.90 -6.71 -6.26
C ALA A 73 9.96 -6.58 -7.80
N ALA A 74 9.63 -7.66 -8.53
CA ALA A 74 9.59 -7.68 -9.99
C ALA A 74 8.67 -6.61 -10.60
N PHE A 75 7.61 -6.21 -9.90
CA PHE A 75 6.71 -5.12 -10.33
C PHE A 75 7.37 -3.75 -10.30
N LEU A 76 8.41 -3.57 -9.48
CA LEU A 76 9.04 -2.27 -9.22
C LEU A 76 10.35 -2.11 -10.00
N THR A 77 10.69 -3.05 -10.88
CA THR A 77 11.87 -2.92 -11.75
C THR A 77 11.67 -1.79 -12.76
N PRO A 78 12.75 -1.22 -13.31
CA PRO A 78 12.67 -0.20 -14.35
C PRO A 78 11.83 -0.63 -15.58
N THR A 79 11.76 -1.94 -15.85
CA THR A 79 10.97 -2.51 -16.94
C THR A 79 9.46 -2.50 -16.65
N HIS A 80 9.04 -2.80 -15.42
CA HIS A 80 7.63 -3.05 -15.11
C HIS A 80 6.95 -1.91 -14.36
N ALA A 81 7.68 -1.12 -13.57
CA ALA A 81 7.10 -0.01 -12.81
C ALA A 81 6.39 1.02 -13.71
N PRO A 82 6.93 1.40 -14.90
CA PRO A 82 6.22 2.30 -15.81
C PRO A 82 4.92 1.72 -16.36
N LEU A 83 4.89 0.41 -16.66
CA LEU A 83 3.69 -0.29 -17.14
C LEU A 83 2.62 -0.32 -16.04
N LEU A 84 3.03 -0.61 -14.81
CA LEU A 84 2.14 -0.61 -13.65
C LEU A 84 1.55 0.79 -13.40
N ALA A 85 2.39 1.82 -13.43
CA ALA A 85 1.94 3.21 -13.29
C ALA A 85 0.91 3.57 -14.37
N GLN A 86 1.17 3.18 -15.63
CA GLN A 86 0.25 3.43 -16.73
C GLN A 86 -1.08 2.71 -16.54
N ALA A 87 -1.06 1.42 -16.18
CA ALA A 87 -2.29 0.65 -15.94
C ALA A 87 -3.14 1.27 -14.82
N VAL A 88 -2.51 1.71 -13.72
CA VAL A 88 -3.21 2.38 -12.61
C VAL A 88 -3.79 3.72 -13.03
N ARG A 89 -3.06 4.53 -13.82
CA ARG A 89 -3.59 5.81 -14.34
C ARG A 89 -4.76 5.60 -15.28
N THR A 90 -4.67 4.64 -16.21
CA THR A 90 -5.77 4.29 -17.12
C THR A 90 -6.99 3.83 -16.32
N ALA A 91 -6.82 2.99 -15.31
CA ALA A 91 -7.92 2.54 -14.45
C ALA A 91 -8.56 3.69 -13.66
N ARG A 92 -7.74 4.64 -13.16
CA ARG A 92 -8.20 5.85 -12.47
C ARG A 92 -9.09 6.70 -13.39
N GLN A 93 -8.65 6.90 -14.63
CA GLN A 93 -9.41 7.66 -15.64
C GLN A 93 -10.72 6.96 -16.01
N ALA A 94 -10.68 5.64 -16.24
CA ALA A 94 -11.84 4.87 -16.67
C ALA A 94 -12.93 4.75 -15.59
N SER A 95 -12.52 4.55 -14.33
CA SER A 95 -13.47 4.39 -13.21
C SER A 95 -13.91 5.71 -12.59
N GLY A 96 -13.14 6.79 -12.74
CA GLY A 96 -13.34 8.05 -12.03
C GLY A 96 -12.99 8.00 -10.53
N ASN A 97 -12.50 6.86 -10.02
CA ASN A 97 -12.15 6.70 -8.62
C ASN A 97 -10.71 7.15 -8.33
N PRO A 98 -10.37 7.58 -7.11
CA PRO A 98 -8.98 7.65 -6.65
C PRO A 98 -8.38 6.23 -6.62
N ILE A 99 -7.32 6.02 -7.40
CA ILE A 99 -6.58 4.75 -7.44
C ILE A 99 -5.09 5.02 -7.29
N THR A 100 -4.42 4.35 -6.34
CA THR A 100 -3.00 4.56 -6.06
C THR A 100 -2.24 3.25 -5.85
N TYR A 101 -0.91 3.35 -5.77
CA TYR A 101 -0.04 2.26 -5.33
C TYR A 101 0.07 2.28 -3.81
N CYS A 102 -0.08 1.12 -3.17
CA CYS A 102 0.16 0.94 -1.75
C CYS A 102 1.65 0.67 -1.51
N LEU A 103 2.33 1.64 -0.89
CA LEU A 103 3.72 1.52 -0.47
C LEU A 103 3.87 0.38 0.55
N GLY A 104 4.46 -0.74 0.11
CA GLY A 104 4.58 -1.95 0.92
C GLY A 104 5.94 -2.03 1.59
N LEU A 105 6.03 -1.73 2.89
CA LEU A 105 7.28 -1.84 3.64
C LEU A 105 7.36 -3.24 4.25
N HIS A 106 8.18 -4.07 3.62
CA HIS A 106 8.43 -5.44 4.01
C HIS A 106 9.85 -5.80 3.57
N ALA A 107 10.52 -6.68 4.32
CA ALA A 107 11.86 -7.17 3.99
C ALA A 107 12.00 -7.93 2.64
N LYS A 108 10.89 -8.13 1.89
CA LYS A 108 10.86 -8.73 0.53
C LYS A 108 10.78 -7.68 -0.56
N MET A 109 10.39 -6.46 -0.19
CA MET A 109 10.22 -5.35 -1.11
C MET A 109 11.45 -4.46 -1.09
N PRO A 110 11.69 -3.69 -2.16
CA PRO A 110 12.71 -2.65 -2.17
C PRO A 110 12.55 -1.65 -1.00
N PRO A 111 13.63 -0.95 -0.61
CA PRO A 111 13.58 0.18 0.31
C PRO A 111 12.51 1.21 -0.10
N ILE A 112 12.03 2.01 0.85
CA ILE A 112 11.03 3.05 0.58
C ILE A 112 11.42 3.97 -0.58
N GLU A 113 12.69 4.37 -0.65
CA GLU A 113 13.27 5.27 -1.65
C GLU A 113 13.11 4.72 -3.07
N GLU A 114 13.32 3.42 -3.23
CA GLU A 114 13.22 2.73 -4.52
C GLU A 114 11.76 2.55 -4.97
N GLN A 115 10.80 2.61 -4.04
CA GLN A 115 9.37 2.57 -4.36
C GLN A 115 8.79 3.96 -4.69
N LEU A 116 9.41 5.05 -4.21
CA LEU A 116 8.91 6.43 -4.40
C LEU A 116 8.72 6.84 -5.87
N PRO A 117 9.56 6.43 -6.85
CA PRO A 117 9.34 6.78 -8.25
C PRO A 117 7.96 6.35 -8.77
N LEU A 118 7.48 5.16 -8.37
CA LEU A 118 6.15 4.69 -8.76
C LEU A 118 5.04 5.56 -8.14
N LEU A 119 5.15 5.91 -6.86
CA LEU A 119 4.21 6.82 -6.22
C LEU A 119 4.17 8.20 -6.90
N ARG A 120 5.34 8.76 -7.23
CA ARG A 120 5.44 10.06 -7.93
C ARG A 120 4.80 10.00 -9.31
N ALA A 121 4.93 8.89 -10.03
CA ALA A 121 4.28 8.70 -11.33
C ALA A 121 2.74 8.65 -11.26
N LEU A 122 2.18 8.47 -10.06
CA LEU A 122 0.73 8.45 -9.79
C LEU A 122 0.22 9.76 -9.15
N TRP A 123 1.07 10.77 -9.02
CA TRP A 123 0.69 12.09 -8.51
C TRP A 123 -0.24 12.84 -9.48
N PRO A 124 -1.22 13.62 -8.99
CA PRO A 124 -1.65 13.77 -7.60
C PRO A 124 -2.50 12.60 -7.10
N GLY A 125 -2.49 12.35 -5.80
CA GLY A 125 -3.35 11.36 -5.15
C GLY A 125 -2.99 11.09 -3.69
N PRO A 126 -3.85 10.39 -2.95
CA PRO A 126 -3.60 10.02 -1.56
C PRO A 126 -2.45 9.02 -1.42
N LEU A 127 -1.79 9.06 -0.27
CA LEU A 127 -0.79 8.09 0.15
C LEU A 127 -1.52 6.90 0.79
N VAL A 128 -1.16 5.69 0.37
CA VAL A 128 -1.49 4.46 1.10
C VAL A 128 -0.19 3.71 1.38
N CYS A 129 0.04 3.37 2.64
CA CYS A 129 1.22 2.64 3.07
C CYS A 129 0.87 1.54 4.09
N ARG A 130 1.53 0.40 3.95
CA ARG A 130 1.48 -0.70 4.91
C ARG A 130 2.88 -1.08 5.34
N TRP A 131 3.21 -0.79 6.59
CA TRP A 131 4.46 -1.20 7.21
C TRP A 131 4.31 -2.53 7.93
N ASN A 132 4.73 -3.60 7.25
CA ASN A 132 4.40 -4.97 7.63
C ASN A 132 5.51 -5.69 8.40
N LEU A 133 6.78 -5.48 8.05
CA LEU A 133 7.92 -6.22 8.63
C LEU A 133 9.21 -5.42 8.55
N HIS A 134 9.94 -5.34 9.67
CA HIS A 134 11.29 -4.76 9.73
C HIS A 134 12.26 -5.46 8.76
N ARG A 135 13.08 -4.70 8.04
CA ARG A 135 14.00 -5.24 7.03
C ARG A 135 15.03 -6.23 7.60
N ARG A 136 15.48 -6.01 8.83
CA ARG A 136 16.41 -6.90 9.56
C ARG A 136 16.00 -8.37 9.59
N HIS A 137 14.70 -8.67 9.56
CA HIS A 137 14.20 -10.04 9.63
C HIS A 137 14.32 -10.79 8.30
N GLY A 138 14.70 -10.09 7.23
CA GLY A 138 14.83 -10.67 5.91
C GLY A 138 13.50 -11.15 5.34
N ALA A 139 13.56 -11.63 4.09
CA ALA A 139 12.38 -11.98 3.30
C ALA A 139 11.41 -12.95 4.01
N TYR A 140 11.92 -13.89 4.80
CA TYR A 140 11.13 -14.99 5.38
C TYR A 140 11.05 -14.95 6.91
N GLY A 141 11.53 -13.89 7.57
CA GLY A 141 11.62 -13.83 9.03
C GLY A 141 10.35 -13.42 9.76
N TYR A 142 9.18 -13.46 9.12
CA TYR A 142 7.93 -12.98 9.72
C TYR A 142 7.56 -13.71 11.01
N GLU A 143 7.61 -15.05 11.03
CA GLU A 143 7.29 -15.83 12.24
C GLU A 143 8.36 -15.68 13.32
N ASN A 144 9.64 -15.55 12.92
CA ASN A 144 10.72 -15.27 13.86
C ASN A 144 10.52 -13.90 14.53
N ALA A 145 10.26 -12.86 13.74
CA ALA A 145 9.93 -11.52 14.23
C ALA A 145 8.74 -11.55 15.18
N LYS A 146 7.69 -12.30 14.85
CA LYS A 146 6.50 -12.44 15.71
C LYS A 146 6.86 -13.05 17.07
N ALA A 147 7.67 -14.09 17.10
CA ALA A 147 8.10 -14.74 18.33
C ALA A 147 9.03 -13.83 19.16
N GLN A 148 10.00 -13.17 18.51
CA GLN A 148 10.94 -12.27 19.16
C GLN A 148 10.26 -11.03 19.74
N TYR A 149 9.30 -10.47 18.99
CA TYR A 149 8.68 -9.21 19.35
C TYR A 149 7.55 -9.33 20.37
N ALA A 150 7.06 -10.54 20.64
CA ALA A 150 6.07 -10.76 21.69
C ALA A 150 6.61 -10.25 23.05
N PRO A 151 5.76 -9.64 23.89
CA PRO A 151 4.30 -9.50 23.77
C PRO A 151 3.83 -8.25 23.00
N PHE A 152 4.71 -7.59 22.25
CA PHE A 152 4.47 -6.37 21.47
C PHE A 152 4.21 -5.10 22.29
N ASP A 153 4.81 -5.00 23.46
CA ASP A 153 4.63 -3.91 24.43
C ASP A 153 5.74 -2.85 24.41
N ARG A 154 6.80 -3.06 23.61
CA ARG A 154 7.93 -2.14 23.46
C ARG A 154 8.45 -2.10 22.03
N LEU A 155 9.11 -1.01 21.67
CA LEU A 155 9.89 -0.94 20.45
C LEU A 155 11.19 -1.73 20.67
N GLN A 156 11.29 -2.88 20.01
CA GLN A 156 12.47 -3.74 20.11
C GLN A 156 13.54 -3.35 19.10
N ASP A 157 13.11 -3.06 17.88
CA ASP A 157 13.98 -2.63 16.79
C ASP A 157 13.40 -1.37 16.16
N PRO A 158 13.60 -0.20 16.79
CA PRO A 158 13.18 1.08 16.23
C PRO A 158 13.89 1.34 14.90
N ASP A 159 13.13 1.85 13.93
CA ASP A 159 13.58 2.17 12.58
C ASP A 159 13.34 3.67 12.30
N PRO A 160 14.19 4.56 12.87
CA PRO A 160 14.06 6.00 12.71
C PRO A 160 14.24 6.45 11.24
N GLU A 161 14.99 5.70 10.44
CA GLU A 161 15.20 6.00 9.02
C GLU A 161 13.89 5.82 8.24
N THR A 162 13.25 4.65 8.35
CA THR A 162 11.94 4.42 7.72
C THR A 162 10.89 5.42 8.20
N ARG A 163 10.88 5.75 9.51
CA ARG A 163 9.98 6.78 10.07
C ARG A 163 10.22 8.15 9.43
N ALA A 164 11.46 8.60 9.33
CA ALA A 164 11.80 9.88 8.70
C ALA A 164 11.38 9.93 7.23
N HIS A 165 11.61 8.84 6.49
CA HIS A 165 11.22 8.76 5.08
C HIS A 165 9.70 8.78 4.92
N LEU A 166 8.96 8.00 5.71
CA LEU A 166 7.50 8.04 5.73
C LEU A 166 6.97 9.42 6.11
N ALA A 167 7.53 10.05 7.15
CA ALA A 167 7.08 11.36 7.61
C ALA A 167 7.18 12.41 6.50
N ARG A 168 8.28 12.45 5.75
CA ARG A 168 8.42 13.36 4.60
C ARG A 168 7.37 13.14 3.52
N VAL A 169 7.04 11.87 3.23
CA VAL A 169 6.00 11.55 2.23
C VAL A 169 4.62 11.94 2.76
N ILE A 170 4.32 11.66 4.02
CA ILE A 170 3.06 12.06 4.68
C ILE A 170 2.90 13.58 4.64
N THR A 171 3.91 14.33 5.10
CA THR A 171 3.88 15.80 5.13
C THR A 171 3.72 16.38 3.73
N GLY A 172 4.43 15.85 2.73
CA GLY A 172 4.29 16.28 1.33
C GLY A 172 2.91 16.00 0.74
N THR A 173 2.35 14.81 1.00
CA THR A 173 1.01 14.42 0.53
C THR A 173 -0.09 15.26 1.20
N CYS A 174 -0.08 15.35 2.54
CA CYS A 174 -1.09 16.08 3.29
C CYS A 174 -0.98 17.60 3.11
N GLY A 175 0.24 18.14 2.99
CA GLY A 175 0.46 19.56 2.68
C GLY A 175 -0.10 19.97 1.32
N ALA A 176 -0.29 19.03 0.39
CA ALA A 176 -0.95 19.25 -0.90
C ALA A 176 -2.46 18.96 -0.89
N GLY A 177 -3.07 18.78 0.29
CA GLY A 177 -4.50 18.53 0.46
C GLY A 177 -4.94 17.10 0.13
N GLN A 178 -4.02 16.13 0.08
CA GLN A 178 -4.34 14.71 -0.13
C GLN A 178 -4.33 13.94 1.18
N ASN A 179 -5.19 12.93 1.32
CA ASN A 179 -5.23 12.07 2.49
C ASN A 179 -4.01 11.12 2.54
N ALA A 180 -3.58 10.76 3.75
CA ALA A 180 -2.53 9.75 3.98
C ALA A 180 -3.04 8.64 4.90
N TYR A 181 -3.02 7.40 4.41
CA TYR A 181 -3.43 6.21 5.12
C TYR A 181 -2.24 5.30 5.37
N VAL A 182 -1.76 5.24 6.62
CA VAL A 182 -0.61 4.42 7.00
C VAL A 182 -1.04 3.40 8.05
N THR A 183 -0.81 2.12 7.76
CA THR A 183 -1.00 1.04 8.73
C THR A 183 0.35 0.48 9.14
N ILE A 184 0.55 0.24 10.42
CA ILE A 184 1.79 -0.31 10.98
C ILE A 184 1.48 -1.61 11.70
N ASN A 185 2.24 -2.66 11.41
CA ASN A 185 2.14 -3.94 12.07
C ASN A 185 3.13 -4.01 13.24
N ASN A 186 2.83 -4.80 14.28
CA ASN A 186 3.76 -5.02 15.39
C ASN A 186 5.15 -5.49 14.93
N LYS A 187 5.24 -6.25 13.83
CA LYS A 187 6.51 -6.71 13.26
C LYS A 187 7.32 -5.62 12.54
N ALA A 188 6.82 -4.39 12.48
CA ALA A 188 7.56 -3.24 11.98
C ALA A 188 8.70 -2.86 12.93
N GLU A 189 8.43 -2.69 14.23
CA GLU A 189 9.47 -2.25 15.21
C GLU A 189 9.32 -2.92 16.59
N GLY A 190 8.31 -3.76 16.81
CA GLY A 190 8.04 -4.40 18.10
C GLY A 190 6.66 -4.09 18.64
N SER A 191 6.10 -2.91 18.39
CA SER A 191 4.77 -2.52 18.91
C SER A 191 4.10 -1.51 17.98
N ALA A 192 2.99 -1.89 17.32
CA ALA A 192 2.31 -1.00 16.37
C ALA A 192 1.83 0.31 17.01
N PRO A 193 1.20 0.32 18.21
CA PRO A 193 0.78 1.57 18.84
C PRO A 193 1.95 2.53 19.13
N LEU A 194 3.08 2.00 19.63
CA LEU A 194 4.27 2.82 19.90
C LEU A 194 4.89 3.32 18.59
N SER A 195 4.97 2.49 17.55
CA SER A 195 5.44 2.89 16.23
C SER A 195 4.59 4.01 15.62
N VAL A 196 3.27 3.92 15.75
CA VAL A 196 2.34 4.98 15.30
C VAL A 196 2.61 6.27 16.07
N GLY A 197 2.76 6.21 17.40
CA GLY A 197 3.07 7.38 18.23
C GLY A 197 4.40 8.04 17.84
N GLU A 198 5.43 7.24 17.62
CA GLU A 198 6.76 7.70 17.21
C GLU A 198 6.80 8.28 15.78
N LEU A 199 6.09 7.66 14.84
CA LEU A 199 5.90 8.22 13.50
C LEU A 199 5.16 9.55 13.59
N GLY A 200 4.08 9.64 14.38
CA GLY A 200 3.32 10.86 14.60
C GLY A 200 4.18 12.02 15.10
N LYS A 201 5.06 11.78 16.07
CA LYS A 201 6.05 12.79 16.54
C LYS A 201 6.94 13.27 15.40
N THR A 202 7.36 12.36 14.52
CA THR A 202 8.24 12.69 13.39
C THR A 202 7.51 13.48 12.30
N VAL A 203 6.19 13.33 12.16
CA VAL A 203 5.38 14.11 11.21
C VAL A 203 5.14 15.56 11.70
N VAL A 204 5.00 15.75 13.02
CA VAL A 204 4.68 17.06 13.61
C VAL A 204 5.93 17.93 13.83
N ASN A 205 7.11 17.31 13.91
CA ASN A 205 8.40 18.01 14.01
C ASN A 205 8.85 18.60 12.68
#